data_AF-A0A1A8X2S8-F1
#
_entry.id   AF-A0A1A8X2S8-F1
#
_cell.length_a   1.000
_cell.length_b   1.000
_cell.length_c   1.000
_cell.angle_alpha   90.00
_cell.angle_beta   90.00
_cell.angle_gamma   90.00
#
_symmetry.space_group_name_H-M   'P 1'
#
loop_
_entity.id
_entity.type
_entity.pdbx_description
1 polymer ?
#
loop_
_entity_poly.entity_id
_entity_poly.type
_entity_poly.pdbx_seq_one_letter_code
_entity_poly.pdbx_strand_id
1 'polypeptide(L)'
;MTRIPGKKVTGKYIFCVNSPYYGELLKNISNNDAKVKEVNKCDDLSTSMKFSENISSTEICKEFKFLYKSFSEYRAKEISENDTFTDYDYDFLNYWLNYKLREKVNNGSINVKEFYKEIKNKDVGEYFKNKDLSDYLHVIDLDVLKNMQLLYELYDTKQKITDIMFDQDRTKDKEELCKEYTKTCYDNYKKSMDNCLDEYDDFYAALKVFERGYKYLTDEVPDKSGYCKISEYFRLPEYDPVLETKQKRIMTFKIMSAPLMLPFVIPLLYKV
;
A
#
# COMPACT_ATOMS: atom_id res chain seq x y z
N MET A 1 -17.05 -1.40 9.90
CA MET A 1 -16.84 -1.51 8.43
C MET A 1 -17.78 -0.56 7.70
N THR A 2 -17.32 0.65 7.41
CA THR A 2 -18.05 1.60 6.55
C THR A 2 -17.87 1.19 5.10
N ARG A 3 -18.93 0.66 4.48
CA ARG A 3 -18.99 0.39 3.05
C ARG A 3 -19.16 1.71 2.31
N ILE A 4 -18.07 2.24 1.74
CA ILE A 4 -18.14 3.30 0.73
C ILE A 4 -18.74 2.67 -0.54
N PRO A 5 -19.88 3.15 -1.07
CA PRO A 5 -20.47 2.61 -2.28
C PRO A 5 -19.65 3.00 -3.52
N GLY A 6 -19.46 2.05 -4.44
CA GLY A 6 -19.16 2.37 -5.84
C GLY A 6 -17.69 2.65 -6.19
N LYS A 7 -16.80 1.71 -5.91
CA LYS A 7 -15.69 1.24 -6.79
C LYS A 7 -14.88 0.22 -6.00
N LYS A 8 -14.79 -1.01 -6.51
CA LYS A 8 -13.80 -1.98 -6.00
C LYS A 8 -12.43 -1.36 -6.26
N VAL A 9 -11.55 -1.31 -5.25
CA VAL A 9 -10.12 -1.30 -5.56
C VAL A 9 -9.88 -2.57 -6.37
N THR A 10 -9.25 -2.49 -7.52
CA THR A 10 -8.97 -3.66 -8.36
C THR A 10 -7.45 -3.80 -8.48
N GLY A 11 -6.96 -5.04 -8.47
CA GLY A 11 -5.55 -5.32 -8.70
C GLY A 11 -4.66 -5.26 -7.45
N LYS A 12 -3.34 -5.28 -7.69
CA LYS A 12 -2.23 -5.47 -6.74
C LYS A 12 -2.19 -4.54 -5.51
N TYR A 13 -2.99 -3.46 -5.48
CA TYR A 13 -3.03 -2.49 -4.36
C TYR A 13 -4.18 -2.73 -3.37
N ILE A 14 -5.05 -3.71 -3.64
CA ILE A 14 -6.30 -3.89 -2.89
C ILE A 14 -6.09 -4.17 -1.42
N PHE A 15 -5.01 -4.86 -1.04
CA PHE A 15 -4.72 -5.15 0.36
C PHE A 15 -4.49 -3.87 1.19
N CYS A 16 -4.01 -2.77 0.59
CA CYS A 16 -3.73 -1.52 1.31
C CYS A 16 -4.96 -0.94 2.02
N VAL A 17 -6.19 -1.28 1.60
CA VAL A 17 -7.40 -0.85 2.32
C VAL A 17 -7.48 -1.42 3.74
N ASN A 18 -6.80 -2.55 3.98
CA ASN A 18 -6.71 -3.23 5.27
C ASN A 18 -5.40 -2.91 6.01
N SER A 19 -4.63 -1.91 5.57
CA SER A 19 -3.39 -1.48 6.23
C SER A 19 -3.50 -1.30 7.74
N PRO A 20 -4.59 -0.75 8.32
CA PRO A 20 -4.68 -0.63 9.77
C PRO A 20 -4.71 -1.98 10.48
N TYR A 21 -5.40 -2.98 9.92
CA TYR A 21 -5.41 -4.34 10.45
C TYR A 21 -4.01 -4.97 10.42
N TYR A 22 -3.30 -4.82 9.30
CA TYR A 22 -1.93 -5.30 9.18
C TYR A 22 -0.98 -4.54 10.12
N GLY A 23 -1.19 -3.24 10.32
CA GLY A 23 -0.45 -2.41 11.26
C GLY A 23 -0.51 -2.94 12.69
N GLU A 24 -1.69 -3.37 13.14
CA GLU A 24 -1.84 -4.01 14.46
C GLU A 24 -1.09 -5.35 14.57
N LEU A 25 -1.09 -6.16 13.51
CA LEU A 25 -0.29 -7.39 13.48
C LEU A 25 1.22 -7.09 13.55
N LEU A 26 1.68 -6.04 12.87
CA LEU A 26 3.08 -5.62 12.92
C LEU A 26 3.46 -5.07 14.30
N LYS A 27 2.58 -4.29 14.94
CA LYS A 27 2.78 -3.86 16.34
C LYS A 27 2.86 -5.06 17.28
N ASN A 28 2.06 -6.11 17.06
CA ASN A 28 2.12 -7.33 17.85
C ASN A 28 3.49 -8.03 17.74
N ILE A 29 4.13 -8.03 16.56
CA ILE A 29 5.51 -8.51 16.40
C ILE A 29 6.46 -7.70 17.27
N SER A 30 6.42 -6.36 17.14
CA SER A 30 7.32 -5.46 17.90
C SER A 30 7.14 -5.59 19.42
N ASN A 31 5.90 -5.75 19.89
CA ASN A 31 5.59 -5.90 21.31
C ASN A 31 5.96 -7.27 21.87
N ASN A 32 6.21 -8.27 21.01
CA ASN A 32 6.55 -9.63 21.40
C ASN A 32 7.94 -10.05 20.89
N ASP A 33 8.89 -9.11 20.76
CA ASP A 33 10.25 -9.36 20.26
C ASP A 33 10.93 -10.58 20.93
N ALA A 34 10.76 -10.75 22.24
CA ALA A 34 11.26 -11.93 22.96
C ALA A 34 10.71 -13.26 22.40
N LYS A 35 9.40 -13.33 22.13
CA LYS A 35 8.76 -14.52 21.55
C LYS A 35 9.13 -14.70 20.08
N VAL A 36 9.34 -13.61 19.34
CA VAL A 36 9.84 -13.67 17.96
C VAL A 36 11.22 -14.31 17.93
N LYS A 37 12.11 -13.97 18.88
CA LYS A 37 13.45 -14.57 19.00
C LYS A 37 13.42 -16.08 19.29
N GLU A 38 12.41 -16.55 20.01
CA GLU A 38 12.15 -17.97 20.31
C GLU A 38 11.60 -18.77 19.12
N VAL A 39 11.25 -18.12 18.00
CA VAL A 39 10.81 -18.83 16.80
C VAL A 39 11.95 -19.69 16.25
N ASN A 40 11.73 -21.00 16.24
CA ASN A 40 12.71 -22.00 15.81
C ASN A 40 12.64 -22.29 14.30
N LYS A 41 13.61 -23.07 13.80
CA LYS A 41 13.71 -23.55 12.41
C LYS A 41 13.91 -22.43 11.37
N CYS A 42 14.63 -21.38 11.76
CA CYS A 42 15.03 -20.28 10.89
C CYS A 42 16.55 -20.20 10.66
N ASP A 43 17.31 -21.06 11.34
CA ASP A 43 18.77 -21.10 11.20
C ASP A 43 19.17 -21.79 9.89
N ASP A 44 20.31 -21.39 9.32
CA ASP A 44 20.91 -21.98 8.10
C ASP A 44 19.97 -22.04 6.89
N LEU A 45 19.23 -20.96 6.60
CA LEU A 45 18.42 -20.86 5.40
C LEU A 45 19.30 -20.82 4.16
N SER A 46 19.17 -21.83 3.29
CA SER A 46 20.00 -21.98 2.10
C SER A 46 19.41 -21.18 0.93
N THR A 47 19.82 -19.93 0.81
CA THR A 47 19.31 -19.01 -0.22
C THR A 47 20.41 -18.47 -1.12
N SER A 48 20.11 -18.32 -2.40
CA SER A 48 20.98 -17.68 -3.40
C SER A 48 21.22 -16.19 -3.14
N MET A 49 20.36 -15.55 -2.34
CA MET A 49 20.44 -14.13 -1.98
C MET A 49 21.62 -13.85 -1.05
N LYS A 50 22.34 -12.75 -1.32
CA LYS A 50 23.43 -12.25 -0.47
C LYS A 50 22.92 -11.15 0.46
N PHE A 51 22.86 -11.43 1.75
CA PHE A 51 22.47 -10.46 2.78
C PHE A 51 23.63 -9.53 3.13
N SER A 52 23.29 -8.31 3.54
CA SER A 52 24.25 -7.36 4.11
C SER A 52 24.80 -7.86 5.45
N GLU A 53 26.06 -7.51 5.76
CA GLU A 53 26.89 -8.13 6.83
C GLU A 53 26.32 -8.07 8.25
N ASN A 54 25.24 -7.32 8.50
CA ASN A 54 24.70 -7.06 9.84
C ASN A 54 23.31 -7.65 10.11
N ILE A 55 22.65 -8.27 9.12
CA ILE A 55 21.27 -8.76 9.27
C ILE A 55 21.12 -10.12 8.60
N SER A 56 20.53 -11.07 9.31
CA SER A 56 20.43 -12.45 8.86
C SER A 56 19.06 -12.76 8.27
N SER A 57 19.05 -13.59 7.23
CA SER A 57 17.85 -14.31 6.74
C SER A 57 17.04 -14.93 7.89
N THR A 58 17.70 -15.30 8.98
CA THR A 58 17.12 -15.85 10.21
C THR A 58 16.13 -14.87 10.85
N GLU A 59 16.47 -13.59 11.00
CA GLU A 59 15.59 -12.59 11.64
C GLU A 59 14.31 -12.39 10.82
N ILE A 60 14.43 -12.24 9.50
CA ILE A 60 13.28 -12.11 8.60
C ILE A 60 12.40 -13.36 8.66
N CYS A 61 13.01 -14.55 8.70
CA CYS A 61 12.25 -15.80 8.86
C CYS A 61 11.47 -15.84 10.19
N LYS A 62 12.09 -15.44 11.30
CA LYS A 62 11.44 -15.45 12.62
C LYS A 62 10.27 -14.48 12.66
N GLU A 63 10.47 -13.24 12.20
CA GLU A 63 9.40 -12.24 12.07
C GLU A 63 8.29 -12.73 11.16
N PHE A 64 8.64 -13.27 9.97
CA PHE A 64 7.67 -13.75 8.99
C PHE A 64 6.80 -14.89 9.55
N LYS A 65 7.43 -15.87 10.19
CA LYS A 65 6.73 -16.97 10.84
C LYS A 65 5.76 -16.41 11.90
N PHE A 66 6.26 -15.59 12.82
CA PHE A 66 5.43 -15.00 13.88
C PHE A 66 4.24 -14.21 13.31
N LEU A 67 4.48 -13.40 12.27
CA LEU A 67 3.44 -12.68 11.53
C LEU A 67 2.39 -13.64 10.97
N TYR A 68 2.83 -14.66 10.22
CA TYR A 68 1.96 -15.67 9.62
C TYR A 68 1.09 -16.36 10.69
N LYS A 69 1.66 -16.71 11.84
CA LYS A 69 0.88 -17.28 12.95
C LYS A 69 -0.13 -16.29 13.53
N SER A 70 0.25 -15.02 13.66
CA SER A 70 -0.62 -13.98 14.24
C SER A 70 -1.93 -13.80 13.47
N PHE A 71 -1.91 -13.97 12.14
CA PHE A 71 -3.14 -13.97 11.33
C PHE A 71 -4.16 -15.03 11.76
N SER A 72 -3.69 -16.24 12.07
CA SER A 72 -4.55 -17.32 12.54
C SER A 72 -5.09 -17.02 13.94
N GLU A 73 -4.28 -16.51 14.86
CA GLU A 73 -4.69 -16.22 16.24
C GLU A 73 -5.69 -15.06 16.33
N TYR A 74 -5.54 -14.02 15.49
CA TYR A 74 -6.46 -12.88 15.47
C TYR A 74 -7.83 -13.23 14.86
N ARG A 75 -7.91 -14.18 13.92
CA ARG A 75 -9.16 -14.56 13.25
C ARG A 75 -9.83 -15.83 13.79
N ALA A 76 -9.07 -16.74 14.38
CA ALA A 76 -9.57 -18.02 14.89
C ALA A 76 -10.42 -17.91 16.17
N LYS A 77 -10.80 -16.71 16.62
CA LYS A 77 -11.84 -16.58 17.64
C LYS A 77 -13.26 -16.77 17.11
N GLU A 78 -13.50 -16.70 15.79
CA GLU A 78 -14.89 -16.77 15.30
C GLU A 78 -15.16 -17.65 14.06
N ILE A 79 -14.21 -18.00 13.17
CA ILE A 79 -14.60 -18.58 11.85
C ILE A 79 -13.65 -19.69 11.32
N SER A 80 -14.01 -20.94 11.61
CA SER A 80 -13.63 -22.21 10.93
C SER A 80 -12.15 -22.68 10.91
N GLU A 81 -11.97 -24.00 10.76
CA GLU A 81 -10.69 -24.71 10.90
C GLU A 81 -9.84 -24.81 9.60
N ASN A 82 -10.36 -24.45 8.42
CA ASN A 82 -9.77 -24.93 7.15
C ASN A 82 -9.13 -23.88 6.22
N ASP A 83 -9.43 -22.58 6.33
CA ASP A 83 -8.57 -21.53 5.76
C ASP A 83 -8.96 -20.19 6.39
N THR A 84 -8.06 -19.63 7.19
CA THR A 84 -8.34 -18.35 7.88
C THR A 84 -7.89 -17.14 7.04
N PHE A 85 -7.26 -17.34 5.88
CA PHE A 85 -6.63 -16.27 5.12
C PHE A 85 -7.48 -15.85 3.92
N THR A 86 -7.62 -14.54 3.76
CA THR A 86 -8.19 -13.92 2.56
C THR A 86 -7.10 -13.68 1.52
N ASP A 87 -7.48 -13.55 0.25
CA ASP A 87 -6.54 -13.17 -0.82
C ASP A 87 -5.75 -11.88 -0.49
N TYR A 88 -6.36 -10.95 0.24
CA TYR A 88 -5.69 -9.71 0.67
C TYR A 88 -4.56 -9.96 1.66
N ASP A 89 -4.68 -10.98 2.51
CA ASP A 89 -3.62 -11.30 3.46
C ASP A 89 -2.45 -11.98 2.76
N TYR A 90 -2.73 -12.81 1.76
CA TYR A 90 -1.70 -13.38 0.91
C TYR A 90 -0.97 -12.28 0.11
N ASP A 91 -1.69 -11.32 -0.44
CA ASP A 91 -1.11 -10.14 -1.09
C ASP A 91 -0.24 -9.31 -0.12
N PHE A 92 -0.72 -9.07 1.10
CA PHE A 92 0.03 -8.38 2.14
C PHE A 92 1.31 -9.14 2.53
N LEU A 93 1.23 -10.46 2.71
CA LEU A 93 2.40 -11.29 3.05
C LEU A 93 3.45 -11.26 1.93
N ASN A 94 3.01 -11.28 0.67
CA ASN A 94 3.91 -11.11 -0.47
C ASN A 94 4.56 -9.72 -0.48
N TYR A 95 3.78 -8.65 -0.24
CA TYR A 95 4.27 -7.29 -0.07
C TYR A 95 5.32 -7.20 1.04
N TRP A 96 4.99 -7.72 2.23
CA TRP A 96 5.83 -7.63 3.42
C TRP A 96 7.18 -8.33 3.21
N LEU A 97 7.18 -9.53 2.63
CA LEU A 97 8.42 -10.24 2.32
C LEU A 97 9.27 -9.50 1.28
N ASN A 98 8.65 -8.98 0.22
CA ASN A 98 9.37 -8.18 -0.78
C ASN A 98 10.02 -6.94 -0.16
N TYR A 99 9.29 -6.23 0.70
CA TYR A 99 9.81 -5.07 1.43
C TYR A 99 11.01 -5.44 2.30
N LYS A 100 10.83 -6.41 3.21
CA LYS A 100 11.88 -6.84 4.16
C LYS A 100 13.12 -7.40 3.47
N LEU A 101 12.95 -8.20 2.42
CA LEU A 101 14.10 -8.74 1.68
C LEU A 101 14.86 -7.63 0.95
N ARG A 102 14.17 -6.67 0.31
CA ARG A 102 14.83 -5.58 -0.42
C ARG A 102 15.58 -4.61 0.48
N GLU A 103 15.14 -4.42 1.72
CA GLU A 103 15.89 -3.63 2.69
C GLU A 103 17.24 -4.26 3.07
N LYS A 104 17.37 -5.60 2.98
CA LYS A 104 18.48 -6.35 3.62
C LYS A 104 19.38 -7.10 2.63
N VAL A 105 18.90 -7.39 1.43
CA VAL A 105 19.65 -8.09 0.37
C VAL A 105 20.44 -7.10 -0.47
N ASN A 106 21.72 -7.39 -0.65
CA ASN A 106 22.64 -6.54 -1.42
C ASN A 106 22.14 -6.36 -2.86
N ASN A 107 22.20 -5.13 -3.36
CA ASN A 107 21.75 -4.73 -4.71
C ASN A 107 20.27 -5.03 -5.01
N GLY A 108 19.45 -5.39 -4.01
CA GLY A 108 18.01 -5.60 -4.16
C GLY A 108 17.59 -6.77 -5.04
N SER A 109 18.52 -7.67 -5.40
CA SER A 109 18.23 -8.87 -6.20
C SER A 109 17.66 -9.98 -5.31
N ILE A 110 16.34 -10.00 -5.18
CA ILE A 110 15.62 -10.91 -4.27
C ILE A 110 14.96 -12.08 -4.99
N ASN A 111 14.75 -13.17 -4.25
CA ASN A 111 13.93 -14.31 -4.65
C ASN A 111 12.99 -14.72 -3.52
N VAL A 112 11.80 -14.12 -3.50
CA VAL A 112 10.82 -14.34 -2.42
C VAL A 112 10.28 -15.77 -2.38
N LYS A 113 10.12 -16.43 -3.54
CA LYS A 113 9.64 -17.81 -3.64
C LYS A 113 10.67 -18.79 -3.07
N GLU A 114 11.93 -18.63 -3.44
CA GLU A 114 13.04 -19.43 -2.90
C GLU A 114 13.12 -19.27 -1.38
N PHE A 115 13.07 -18.03 -0.88
CA PHE A 115 13.11 -17.76 0.55
C PHE A 115 11.98 -18.47 1.31
N TYR A 116 10.74 -18.32 0.86
CA TYR A 116 9.60 -18.98 1.49
C TYR A 116 9.69 -20.51 1.40
N LYS A 117 10.15 -21.05 0.28
CA LYS A 117 10.36 -22.48 0.11
C LYS A 117 11.35 -23.03 1.13
N GLU A 118 12.44 -22.32 1.41
CA GLU A 118 13.41 -22.73 2.42
C GLU A 118 12.81 -22.71 3.84
N ILE A 119 12.02 -21.68 4.17
CA ILE A 119 11.28 -21.62 5.45
C ILE A 119 10.34 -22.84 5.56
N LYS A 120 9.58 -23.13 4.51
CA LYS A 120 8.62 -24.24 4.47
C LYS A 120 9.31 -25.60 4.55
N ASN A 121 10.44 -25.77 3.87
CA ASN A 121 11.25 -27.00 3.90
C ASN A 121 11.85 -27.29 5.27
N LYS A 122 12.18 -26.26 6.06
CA LYS A 122 12.66 -26.46 7.43
C LYS A 122 11.52 -26.78 8.40
N ASP A 123 10.28 -26.43 8.07
CA ASP A 123 9.11 -26.61 8.92
C ASP A 123 8.02 -27.48 8.25
N VAL A 124 8.43 -28.67 7.80
CA VAL A 124 7.55 -29.66 7.18
C VAL A 124 6.53 -30.18 8.20
N GLY A 125 5.31 -29.65 8.19
CA GLY A 125 4.14 -30.39 8.67
C GLY A 125 3.15 -29.69 9.61
N GLU A 126 3.45 -28.53 10.23
CA GLU A 126 2.53 -27.99 11.26
C GLU A 126 2.34 -26.47 11.26
N TYR A 127 3.27 -25.71 10.68
CA TYR A 127 3.25 -24.24 10.77
C TYR A 127 2.32 -23.57 9.76
N PHE A 128 2.26 -24.10 8.53
CA PHE A 128 1.53 -23.51 7.41
C PHE A 128 0.34 -24.41 7.05
N LYS A 129 -0.79 -24.25 7.75
CA LYS A 129 -2.00 -25.10 7.58
C LYS A 129 -3.00 -24.59 6.53
N ASN A 130 -2.84 -23.36 6.05
CA ASN A 130 -3.72 -22.75 5.04
C ASN A 130 -3.28 -23.09 3.61
N LYS A 131 -3.98 -22.56 2.60
CA LYS A 131 -3.54 -22.63 1.20
C LYS A 131 -2.07 -22.24 1.06
N ASP A 132 -1.38 -22.92 0.14
CA ASP A 132 0.04 -22.71 -0.07
C ASP A 132 0.31 -21.27 -0.54
N LEU A 133 0.94 -20.47 0.33
CA LEU A 133 1.33 -19.09 0.02
C LEU A 133 2.23 -19.02 -1.22
N SER A 134 2.94 -20.12 -1.57
CA SER A 134 3.79 -20.21 -2.76
C SER A 134 3.11 -19.75 -4.06
N ASP A 135 1.79 -19.95 -4.17
CA ASP A 135 1.01 -19.56 -5.35
C ASP A 135 0.82 -18.05 -5.48
N TYR A 136 0.90 -17.31 -4.37
CA TYR A 136 0.70 -15.86 -4.31
C TYR A 136 2.02 -15.08 -4.34
N LEU A 137 3.12 -15.72 -3.94
CA LEU A 137 4.41 -15.06 -3.87
C LEU A 137 4.95 -14.74 -5.26
N HIS A 138 5.45 -13.52 -5.43
CA HIS A 138 6.14 -13.10 -6.64
C HIS A 138 7.03 -11.90 -6.32
N VAL A 139 8.11 -11.72 -7.10
CA VAL A 139 8.95 -10.53 -6.96
C VAL A 139 8.15 -9.34 -7.46
N ILE A 140 7.90 -8.38 -6.57
CA ILE A 140 7.20 -7.13 -6.88
C ILE A 140 8.23 -6.15 -7.45
N ASP A 141 7.88 -5.51 -8.56
CA ASP A 141 8.68 -4.42 -9.14
C ASP A 141 8.94 -3.31 -8.10
N LEU A 142 10.12 -2.68 -8.16
CA LEU A 142 10.53 -1.74 -7.13
C LEU A 142 9.61 -0.51 -7.06
N ASP A 143 9.18 0.01 -8.20
CA ASP A 143 8.33 1.21 -8.24
C ASP A 143 6.90 0.86 -7.83
N VAL A 144 6.43 -0.34 -8.21
CA VAL A 144 5.16 -0.89 -7.68
C VAL A 144 5.21 -1.04 -6.16
N LEU A 145 6.31 -1.54 -5.60
CA LEU A 145 6.48 -1.74 -4.16
C LEU A 145 6.48 -0.40 -3.40
N LYS A 146 7.18 0.62 -3.91
CA LYS A 146 7.17 1.98 -3.34
C LYS A 146 5.75 2.56 -3.34
N ASN A 147 5.00 2.35 -4.43
CA ASN A 147 3.62 2.78 -4.53
C ASN A 147 2.71 2.05 -3.51
N MET A 148 2.92 0.75 -3.30
CA MET A 148 2.22 -0.01 -2.25
C MET A 148 2.53 0.55 -0.86
N GLN A 149 3.79 0.87 -0.57
CA GLN A 149 4.19 1.46 0.71
C GLN A 149 3.50 2.80 0.96
N LEU A 150 3.52 3.71 -0.02
CA LEU A 150 2.85 5.00 0.09
C LEU A 150 1.35 4.83 0.35
N LEU A 151 0.67 3.96 -0.39
CA LEU A 151 -0.76 3.71 -0.19
C LEU A 151 -1.04 3.05 1.17
N TYR A 152 -0.16 2.16 1.60
CA TYR A 152 -0.25 1.53 2.92
C TYR A 152 -0.19 2.58 4.04
N GLU A 153 0.78 3.49 3.97
CA GLU A 153 0.95 4.57 4.94
C GLU A 153 -0.24 5.55 4.92
N LEU A 154 -0.82 5.81 3.74
CA LEU A 154 -2.02 6.64 3.60
C LEU A 154 -3.23 6.03 4.34
N TYR A 155 -3.50 4.73 4.16
CA TYR A 155 -4.61 4.08 4.86
C TYR A 155 -4.36 3.95 6.37
N ASP A 156 -3.13 3.67 6.79
CA ASP A 156 -2.75 3.64 8.21
C ASP A 156 -2.93 5.01 8.89
N THR A 157 -2.41 6.07 8.29
CA THR A 157 -2.55 7.44 8.82
C THR A 157 -4.00 7.91 8.83
N LYS A 158 -4.79 7.58 7.81
CA LYS A 158 -6.24 7.82 7.79
C LYS A 158 -6.95 7.14 8.97
N GLN A 159 -6.60 5.89 9.30
CA GLN A 159 -7.20 5.22 10.45
C GLN A 159 -6.81 5.90 11.76
N LYS A 160 -5.54 6.26 11.95
CA LYS A 160 -5.08 6.98 13.15
C LYS A 160 -5.83 8.31 13.37
N ILE A 161 -6.07 9.06 12.28
CA ILE A 161 -6.92 10.27 12.31
C ILE A 161 -8.34 9.91 12.74
N THR A 162 -8.92 8.86 12.15
CA THR A 162 -10.26 8.38 12.49
C THR A 162 -10.35 7.99 13.97
N ASP A 163 -9.37 7.25 14.48
CA ASP A 163 -9.33 6.82 15.88
C ASP A 163 -9.33 8.03 16.81
N ILE A 164 -8.52 9.05 16.54
CA ILE A 164 -8.50 10.30 17.33
C ILE A 164 -9.85 11.05 17.24
N MET A 165 -10.48 11.11 16.06
CA MET A 165 -11.79 11.77 15.89
C MET A 165 -12.91 11.12 16.72
N PHE A 166 -12.78 9.84 17.06
CA PHE A 166 -13.77 9.09 17.82
C PHE A 166 -13.34 8.79 19.27
N ASP A 167 -12.16 9.24 19.66
CA ASP A 167 -11.60 9.00 20.97
C ASP A 167 -12.25 9.89 22.04
N GLN A 168 -12.85 9.29 23.07
CA GLN A 168 -13.53 10.02 24.14
C GLN A 168 -12.60 10.38 25.31
N ASP A 169 -11.38 9.83 25.35
CA ASP A 169 -10.42 10.11 26.41
C ASP A 169 -9.74 11.46 26.17
N ARG A 170 -9.86 12.36 27.14
CA ARG A 170 -9.48 13.76 26.96
C ARG A 170 -8.01 14.04 27.31
N THR A 171 -7.09 13.82 26.37
CA THR A 171 -5.66 14.16 26.54
C THR A 171 -5.20 15.20 25.50
N LYS A 172 -4.37 16.18 25.92
CA LYS A 172 -3.87 17.26 25.05
C LYS A 172 -3.03 16.74 23.88
N ASP A 173 -2.31 15.64 24.08
CA ASP A 173 -1.41 15.05 23.08
C ASP A 173 -2.15 14.65 21.79
N LYS A 174 -3.46 14.40 21.85
CA LYS A 174 -4.27 13.99 20.69
C LYS A 174 -4.44 15.10 19.65
N GLU A 175 -4.45 16.38 20.06
CA GLU A 175 -4.51 17.50 19.12
C GLU A 175 -3.24 17.59 18.28
N GLU A 176 -2.08 17.42 18.93
CA GLU A 176 -0.78 17.44 18.26
C GLU A 176 -0.61 16.21 17.36
N LEU A 177 -0.99 15.02 17.85
CA LEU A 177 -0.97 13.79 17.06
C LEU A 177 -1.88 13.88 15.82
N CYS A 178 -3.09 14.42 15.95
CA CYS A 178 -3.95 14.60 14.77
C CYS A 178 -3.31 15.54 13.74
N LYS A 179 -2.70 16.65 14.17
CA LYS A 179 -1.98 17.56 13.27
C LYS A 179 -0.83 16.84 12.55
N GLU A 180 -0.06 16.04 13.28
CA GLU A 180 1.04 15.25 12.73
C GLU A 180 0.56 14.23 11.69
N TYR A 181 -0.49 13.45 12.01
CA TYR A 181 -1.02 12.45 11.10
C TYR A 181 -1.70 13.07 9.88
N THR A 182 -2.39 14.20 10.04
CA THR A 182 -2.99 14.93 8.92
C THR A 182 -1.91 15.46 7.97
N LYS A 183 -0.83 16.04 8.52
CA LYS A 183 0.32 16.48 7.72
C LYS A 183 0.99 15.31 7.00
N THR A 184 1.22 14.20 7.70
CA THR A 184 1.83 12.98 7.12
C THR A 184 0.98 12.43 5.97
N CYS A 185 -0.33 12.36 6.16
CA CYS A 185 -1.27 11.95 5.11
C CYS A 185 -1.18 12.86 3.89
N TYR A 186 -1.20 14.18 4.10
CA TYR A 186 -1.08 15.17 3.02
C TYR A 186 0.24 15.02 2.25
N ASP A 187 1.37 14.95 2.95
CA ASP A 187 2.70 14.84 2.33
C ASP A 187 2.83 13.54 1.53
N ASN A 188 2.35 12.42 2.07
CA ASN A 188 2.37 11.14 1.38
C ASN A 188 1.41 11.10 0.19
N TYR A 189 0.27 11.78 0.27
CA TYR A 189 -0.65 11.89 -0.85
C TYR A 189 -0.03 12.68 -2.00
N LYS A 190 0.65 13.79 -1.71
CA LYS A 190 1.39 14.57 -2.70
C LYS A 190 2.47 13.74 -3.39
N LYS A 191 3.30 13.04 -2.61
CA LYS A 191 4.31 12.11 -3.16
C LYS A 191 3.68 11.01 -4.03
N SER A 192 2.53 10.47 -3.61
CA SER A 192 1.81 9.45 -4.37
C SER A 192 1.30 9.98 -5.71
N MET A 193 0.77 11.21 -5.74
CA MET A 193 0.34 11.86 -6.97
C MET A 193 1.50 12.11 -7.94
N ASP A 194 2.68 12.47 -7.43
CA ASP A 194 3.88 12.66 -8.25
C ASP A 194 4.38 11.35 -8.90
N ASN A 195 4.08 10.20 -8.29
CA ASN A 195 4.40 8.87 -8.82
C ASN A 195 3.37 8.34 -9.85
N CYS A 196 2.25 9.04 -10.08
CA CYS A 196 1.22 8.61 -11.03
C CYS A 196 1.63 8.93 -12.46
N LEU A 197 1.75 7.91 -13.32
CA LEU A 197 2.21 8.06 -14.70
C LEU A 197 1.07 8.45 -15.67
N ASP A 198 -0.15 7.96 -15.42
CA ASP A 198 -1.35 8.18 -16.23
C ASP A 198 -2.61 7.86 -15.42
N GLU A 199 -3.78 8.32 -15.87
CA GLU A 199 -5.06 8.08 -15.18
C GLU A 199 -5.55 6.63 -15.24
N TYR A 200 -5.03 5.84 -16.17
CA TYR A 200 -5.32 4.40 -16.31
C TYR A 200 -4.37 3.54 -15.47
N ASP A 201 -3.41 4.16 -14.77
CA ASP A 201 -2.51 3.45 -13.88
C ASP A 201 -3.28 2.89 -12.67
N ASP A 202 -3.08 1.61 -12.37
CA ASP A 202 -3.73 0.92 -11.25
C ASP A 202 -3.48 1.64 -9.92
N PHE A 203 -2.29 2.23 -9.74
CA PHE A 203 -1.93 2.99 -8.55
C PHE A 203 -2.73 4.29 -8.47
N TYR A 204 -2.84 5.02 -9.58
CA TYR A 204 -3.66 6.22 -9.64
C TYR A 204 -5.12 5.90 -9.31
N ALA A 205 -5.68 4.84 -9.89
CA ALA A 205 -7.04 4.40 -9.60
C ALA A 205 -7.25 4.07 -8.11
N ALA A 206 -6.30 3.36 -7.49
CA ALA A 206 -6.32 3.06 -6.06
C ALA A 206 -6.22 4.32 -5.20
N LEU A 207 -5.35 5.26 -5.57
CA LEU A 207 -5.17 6.55 -4.90
C LEU A 207 -6.44 7.41 -4.95
N LYS A 208 -7.19 7.36 -6.06
CA LYS A 208 -8.51 8.03 -6.18
C LYS A 208 -9.62 7.39 -5.36
N VAL A 209 -9.49 6.11 -5.00
CA VAL A 209 -10.40 5.50 -4.02
C VAL A 209 -10.04 5.99 -2.62
N PHE A 210 -8.76 6.02 -2.28
CA PHE A 210 -8.29 6.59 -1.02
C PHE A 210 -8.73 8.05 -0.85
N GLU A 211 -8.46 8.90 -1.84
CA GLU A 211 -8.77 10.34 -1.84
C GLU A 211 -10.23 10.60 -1.49
N ARG A 212 -11.16 9.94 -2.19
CA ARG A 212 -12.61 10.07 -1.93
C ARG A 212 -12.97 9.68 -0.51
N GLY A 213 -12.41 8.57 -0.03
CA GLY A 213 -12.66 8.10 1.32
C GLY A 213 -12.05 9.01 2.40
N TYR A 214 -10.95 9.69 2.10
CA TYR A 214 -10.33 10.65 3.00
C TYR A 214 -11.11 11.96 3.03
N LYS A 215 -11.46 12.54 1.87
CA LYS A 215 -12.32 13.73 1.79
C LYS A 215 -13.64 13.54 2.52
N TYR A 216 -14.29 12.38 2.37
CA TYR A 216 -15.49 12.05 3.15
C TYR A 216 -15.22 12.08 4.67
N LEU A 217 -14.10 11.51 5.14
CA LEU A 217 -13.73 11.57 6.55
C LEU A 217 -13.49 13.01 7.02
N THR A 218 -12.86 13.86 6.21
CA THR A 218 -12.46 15.21 6.63
C THR A 218 -13.56 16.25 6.52
N ASP A 219 -14.50 16.04 5.60
CA ASP A 219 -15.47 17.07 5.22
C ASP A 219 -16.88 16.74 5.72
N GLU A 220 -17.23 15.45 5.83
CA GLU A 220 -18.60 14.99 6.16
C GLU A 220 -18.70 14.33 7.53
N VAL A 221 -17.63 13.70 8.04
CA VAL A 221 -17.66 12.99 9.32
C VAL A 221 -17.39 13.95 10.47
N PRO A 222 -18.32 14.12 11.43
CA PRO A 222 -18.07 14.98 12.59
C PRO A 222 -16.96 14.43 13.47
N ASP A 223 -16.00 15.29 13.82
CA ASP A 223 -15.05 15.03 14.90
C ASP A 223 -15.80 15.03 16.24
N LYS A 224 -15.96 13.84 16.85
CA LYS A 224 -16.67 13.67 18.11
C LYS A 224 -15.78 13.96 19.32
N SER A 225 -14.46 13.87 19.17
CA SER A 225 -13.52 14.15 20.25
C SER A 225 -13.26 15.65 20.39
N GLY A 226 -13.28 16.38 19.28
CA GLY A 226 -12.92 17.79 19.19
C GLY A 226 -11.40 18.02 19.08
N TYR A 227 -10.60 16.95 19.02
CA TYR A 227 -9.14 17.02 18.95
C TYR A 227 -8.60 17.14 17.53
N CYS A 228 -9.41 16.81 16.53
CA CYS A 228 -8.96 16.61 15.17
C CYS A 228 -9.61 17.60 14.21
N LYS A 229 -9.40 18.89 14.51
CA LYS A 229 -9.75 19.96 13.58
C LYS A 229 -8.75 19.99 12.42
N ILE A 230 -9.17 19.43 11.30
CA ILE A 230 -8.37 19.35 10.09
C ILE A 230 -8.17 20.76 9.52
N SER A 231 -6.90 21.13 9.35
CA SER A 231 -6.53 22.41 8.78
C SER A 231 -6.75 22.42 7.27
N GLU A 232 -7.24 23.55 6.74
CA GLU A 232 -7.34 23.77 5.28
C GLU A 232 -6.01 23.50 4.56
N TYR A 233 -4.87 23.78 5.20
CA TYR A 233 -3.54 23.56 4.64
C TYR A 233 -3.20 22.08 4.39
N PHE A 234 -3.87 21.16 5.08
CA PHE A 234 -3.64 19.72 4.96
C PHE A 234 -4.84 18.98 4.34
N ARG A 235 -5.82 19.70 3.81
CA ARG A 235 -6.85 19.10 2.95
C ARG A 235 -6.23 18.65 1.63
N LEU A 236 -6.68 17.51 1.12
CA LEU A 236 -6.22 17.01 -0.16
C LEU A 236 -6.68 17.94 -1.29
N PRO A 237 -5.81 18.26 -2.26
CA PRO A 237 -6.13 19.21 -3.32
C PRO A 237 -7.34 18.74 -4.16
N GLU A 238 -8.12 19.69 -4.68
CA GLU A 238 -9.12 19.42 -5.71
C GLU A 238 -8.50 19.28 -7.11
N TYR A 239 -7.39 19.99 -7.33
CA TYR A 239 -6.66 19.98 -8.59
C TYR A 239 -5.94 18.64 -8.82
N ASP A 240 -6.08 18.13 -10.05
CA ASP A 240 -5.52 16.85 -10.49
C ASP A 240 -4.55 17.03 -11.68
N PRO A 241 -3.23 16.99 -11.44
CA PRO A 241 -2.24 17.19 -12.50
C PRO A 241 -2.21 16.05 -13.54
N VAL A 242 -2.63 14.83 -13.15
CA VAL A 242 -2.64 13.66 -14.05
C VAL A 242 -3.73 13.83 -15.09
N LEU A 243 -4.94 14.22 -14.66
CA LEU A 243 -6.06 14.52 -15.56
C LEU A 243 -5.76 15.70 -16.50
N GLU A 244 -5.16 16.78 -15.99
CA GLU A 244 -4.81 17.94 -16.83
C GLU A 244 -3.78 17.56 -17.91
N THR A 245 -2.75 16.79 -17.54
CA THR A 245 -1.73 16.32 -18.49
C THR A 245 -2.37 15.52 -19.62
N LYS A 246 -3.33 14.65 -19.30
CA LYS A 246 -4.09 13.92 -20.32
C LYS A 246 -4.93 14.84 -21.20
N GLN A 247 -5.67 15.77 -20.60
CA GLN A 247 -6.47 16.73 -21.37
C GLN A 247 -5.59 17.51 -22.36
N LYS A 248 -4.42 17.98 -21.93
CA LYS A 248 -3.43 18.63 -22.80
C LYS A 248 -2.97 17.70 -23.94
N ARG A 249 -2.61 16.44 -23.64
CA ARG A 249 -2.23 15.46 -24.67
C ARG A 249 -3.33 15.22 -25.70
N ILE A 250 -4.59 15.08 -25.25
CA ILE A 250 -5.75 14.91 -26.14
C ILE A 250 -5.95 16.15 -27.01
N MET A 251 -5.86 17.36 -26.45
CA MET A 251 -5.97 18.60 -27.21
C MET A 251 -4.87 18.71 -28.27
N THR A 252 -3.61 18.43 -27.92
CA THR A 252 -2.50 18.42 -28.88
C THR A 252 -2.72 17.41 -30.00
N PHE A 253 -3.17 16.19 -29.68
CA PHE A 253 -3.47 15.16 -30.68
C PHE A 253 -4.60 15.57 -31.62
N LYS A 254 -5.67 16.20 -31.10
CA LYS A 254 -6.76 16.76 -31.92
C LYS A 254 -6.28 17.87 -32.86
N ILE A 255 -5.37 18.73 -32.41
CA ILE A 255 -4.77 19.78 -33.26
C ILE A 255 -3.92 19.17 -34.39
N MET A 256 -3.11 18.16 -34.09
CA MET A 256 -2.26 17.49 -35.08
C MET A 256 -3.04 16.64 -36.10
N SER A 257 -4.19 16.10 -35.72
CA SER A 257 -5.03 15.26 -36.59
C SER A 257 -6.06 16.05 -37.40
N ALA A 258 -6.17 17.36 -37.17
CA ALA A 258 -6.98 18.23 -38.01
C ALA A 258 -6.32 18.32 -39.40
N PRO A 259 -7.02 17.98 -40.50
CA PRO A 259 -6.46 18.16 -41.84
C PRO A 259 -6.12 19.65 -42.02
N LEU A 260 -4.85 19.93 -42.27
CA LEU A 260 -4.38 21.25 -42.70
C LEU A 260 -5.11 21.58 -44.00
N MET A 261 -6.22 22.30 -43.89
CA MET A 261 -6.86 22.96 -45.01
C MET A 261 -5.92 24.08 -45.45
N LEU A 262 -4.86 23.71 -46.18
CA LEU A 262 -4.04 24.65 -46.93
C LEU A 262 -5.02 25.40 -47.83
N PRO A 263 -5.20 26.73 -47.68
CA PRO A 263 -5.91 27.47 -48.71
C PRO A 263 -5.06 27.34 -49.96
N PHE A 264 -5.50 26.50 -50.91
CA PHE A 264 -5.01 26.53 -52.28
C PHE A 264 -5.42 27.89 -52.83
N VAL A 265 -4.59 28.91 -52.58
CA VAL A 265 -4.64 30.18 -53.27
C VAL A 265 -4.14 29.85 -54.67
N ILE A 266 -5.05 29.40 -55.54
CA ILE A 266 -4.78 29.28 -56.97
C ILE A 266 -4.50 30.71 -57.44
N PRO A 267 -3.27 31.06 -57.86
CA PRO A 267 -3.04 32.35 -58.49
C PRO A 267 -3.79 32.29 -59.81
N LEU A 268 -4.89 33.04 -59.92
CA LEU A 268 -5.54 33.31 -61.20
C LEU A 268 -4.53 34.07 -62.05
N LEU A 269 -3.70 33.34 -62.79
CA LEU A 269 -2.91 33.86 -63.89
C LEU A 269 -3.89 34.27 -64.99
N TYR A 270 -4.40 35.50 -64.92
CA TYR A 270 -4.98 36.16 -66.08
C TYR A 270 -3.86 36.33 -67.12
N LYS A 271 -4.01 35.65 -68.27
CA LYS A 271 -3.13 35.79 -69.41
C LYS A 271 -3.96 36.24 -70.62
N VAL A 272 -3.59 37.43 -71.10
CA VAL A 272 -3.86 38.13 -72.38
C VAL A 272 -5.30 38.53 -72.64
#